data_AF-A0A7C7L3U0-F1
#
_entry.id   AF-A0A7C7L3U0-F1
#
_cell.length_a   1.000
_cell.length_b   1.000
_cell.length_c   1.000
_cell.angle_alpha   90.00
_cell.angle_beta   90.00
_cell.angle_gamma   90.00
#
_symmetry.space_group_name_H-M   'P 1'
#
loop_
_entity.id
_entity.type
_entity.pdbx_description
1 polymer ?
#
loop_
_entity_poly.entity_id
_entity_poly.type
_entity_poly.pdbx_seq_one_letter_code
_entity_poly.pdbx_strand_id
1 'polypeptide(L)'
;MLIAFSLILLLLSVFLGSPVVALGLGISLSIIFNVHQDFYTKKIGTRLLQTGIILMGLSINFVDALTVTKIYLPAISIFVLLVFVLGLIIGKIIGIDKRFSLLIAAGTAICGGTAMAAITPIIKAKPEDLVAGISIIFILNAFGIIFFPMIGQALNLSELQFGAWVATAIHDTSAVIGASLNYGPYSVETAATLKLTRTLWLIPLMIMLAFGMKS
;
A
#
# COMPACT_ATOMS: atom_id res chain seq x y z
N MET A 1 5.57 -29.52 -8.80
CA MET A 1 5.84 -29.57 -7.34
C MET A 1 5.74 -28.18 -6.69
N LEU A 2 6.49 -27.18 -7.15
CA LEU A 2 6.43 -25.80 -6.62
C LEU A 2 5.04 -25.15 -6.68
N ILE A 3 4.28 -25.38 -7.77
CA ILE A 3 2.91 -24.85 -7.94
C ILE A 3 1.95 -25.45 -6.90
N ALA A 4 2.02 -26.77 -6.67
CA ALA A 4 1.18 -27.43 -5.67
C ALA A 4 1.54 -26.95 -4.24
N PHE A 5 2.83 -26.81 -3.95
CA PHE A 5 3.29 -26.31 -2.66
C PHE A 5 2.90 -24.85 -2.40
N SER A 6 3.01 -23.98 -3.41
CA SER A 6 2.54 -22.58 -3.32
C SER A 6 1.02 -22.48 -3.17
N LEU A 7 0.24 -23.33 -3.84
CA LEU A 7 -1.22 -23.42 -3.64
C LEU A 7 -1.58 -23.84 -2.20
N ILE A 8 -0.86 -24.80 -1.63
CA ILE A 8 -1.06 -25.24 -0.24
C ILE A 8 -0.76 -24.10 0.74
N LEU A 9 0.36 -23.39 0.55
CA LEU A 9 0.70 -22.23 1.39
C LEU A 9 -0.33 -21.10 1.25
N LEU A 10 -0.84 -20.87 0.04
CA LEU A 10 -1.88 -19.87 -0.21
C LEU A 10 -3.18 -20.25 0.51
N LEU A 11 -3.63 -21.50 0.39
CA LEU A 11 -4.79 -22.04 1.13
C LEU A 11 -4.61 -21.93 2.65
N LEU A 12 -3.42 -22.27 3.16
CA LEU A 12 -3.09 -22.14 4.59
C LEU A 12 -3.19 -20.67 5.04
N SER A 13 -2.65 -19.76 4.24
CA SER A 13 -2.67 -18.32 4.56
C SER A 13 -4.08 -17.73 4.56
N VAL A 14 -4.94 -18.19 3.63
CA VAL A 14 -6.36 -17.80 3.57
C VAL A 14 -7.12 -18.37 4.76
N PHE A 15 -6.87 -19.63 5.13
CA PHE A 15 -7.49 -20.27 6.28
C PHE A 15 -7.13 -19.58 7.61
N LEU A 16 -5.88 -19.14 7.74
CA LEU A 16 -5.39 -18.39 8.90
C LEU A 16 -5.87 -16.92 8.92
N GLY A 17 -6.41 -16.41 7.80
CA GLY A 17 -6.99 -15.07 7.70
C GLY A 17 -6.00 -13.92 7.95
N SER A 18 -4.69 -14.19 8.02
CA SER A 18 -3.68 -13.21 8.41
C SER A 18 -2.80 -12.81 7.23
N PRO A 19 -2.85 -11.53 6.79
CA PRO A 19 -1.98 -11.00 5.73
C PRO A 19 -0.49 -11.13 6.07
N VAL A 20 -0.15 -11.10 7.36
CA VAL A 20 1.22 -11.24 7.87
C VAL A 20 1.76 -12.64 7.57
N VAL A 21 0.93 -13.66 7.82
CA VAL A 21 1.27 -15.06 7.55
C VAL A 21 1.41 -15.27 6.04
N ALA A 22 0.50 -14.70 5.24
CA ALA A 22 0.59 -14.79 3.78
C ALA A 22 1.90 -14.21 3.23
N LEU A 23 2.30 -13.02 3.71
CA LEU A 23 3.57 -12.38 3.36
C LEU A 23 4.77 -13.21 3.82
N GLY A 24 4.76 -13.66 5.08
CA GLY A 24 5.84 -14.47 5.65
C GLY A 24 6.07 -15.77 4.85
N LEU A 25 4.99 -16.52 4.58
CA LEU A 25 5.06 -17.75 3.80
C LEU A 25 5.52 -17.49 2.35
N GLY A 26 5.06 -16.39 1.74
CA GLY A 26 5.49 -15.99 0.40
C GLY A 26 6.99 -15.67 0.32
N ILE A 27 7.52 -14.93 1.30
CA ILE A 27 8.95 -14.60 1.41
C ILE A 27 9.76 -15.88 1.66
N SER A 28 9.36 -16.70 2.63
CA SER A 28 10.05 -17.98 2.92
C SER A 28 10.10 -18.89 1.71
N LEU A 29 9.00 -19.00 0.96
CA LEU A 29 8.95 -19.77 -0.28
C LEU A 29 9.93 -19.21 -1.32
N SER A 30 9.96 -17.89 -1.49
CA SER A 30 10.84 -17.23 -2.46
C SER A 30 12.32 -17.49 -2.16
N ILE A 31 12.71 -17.49 -0.89
CA ILE A 31 14.09 -17.70 -0.45
C ILE A 31 14.49 -19.18 -0.56
N ILE A 32 13.64 -20.10 -0.09
CA ILE A 32 13.97 -21.55 -0.04
C ILE A 32 14.07 -22.15 -1.44
N PHE A 33 13.17 -21.76 -2.34
CA PHE A 33 13.05 -22.40 -3.66
C PHE A 33 13.67 -21.59 -4.81
N ASN A 34 14.30 -20.46 -4.50
CA ASN A 34 14.94 -19.55 -5.46
C ASN A 34 14.10 -19.37 -6.74
N VAL A 35 12.84 -18.96 -6.53
CA VAL A 35 11.79 -18.96 -7.55
C VAL A 35 12.20 -18.07 -8.72
N HIS A 36 12.35 -18.65 -9.90
CA HIS A 36 12.74 -17.93 -11.12
C HIS A 36 11.74 -16.80 -11.46
N GLN A 37 12.24 -15.71 -12.05
CA GLN A 37 11.44 -14.51 -12.34
C GLN A 37 10.26 -14.75 -13.30
N ASP A 38 10.30 -15.82 -14.10
CA ASP A 38 9.24 -16.23 -15.04
C ASP A 38 8.13 -17.04 -14.39
N PHE A 39 8.15 -17.22 -13.06
CA PHE A 39 7.09 -17.92 -12.37
C PHE A 39 5.76 -17.16 -12.53
N TYR A 40 4.68 -17.91 -12.76
CA TYR A 40 3.33 -17.42 -13.08
C TYR A 40 2.79 -16.32 -12.13
N THR A 41 3.38 -16.16 -10.94
CA THR A 41 3.06 -15.14 -9.93
C THR A 41 3.05 -13.72 -10.48
N LYS A 42 3.94 -13.33 -11.41
CA LYS A 42 4.01 -11.92 -11.85
C LYS A 42 2.75 -11.48 -12.59
N LYS A 43 2.23 -12.32 -13.50
CA LYS A 43 1.03 -12.04 -14.30
C LYS A 43 -0.27 -12.28 -13.53
N ILE A 44 -0.30 -13.36 -12.72
CA ILE A 44 -1.49 -13.73 -11.94
C ILE A 44 -1.66 -12.81 -10.72
N GLY A 45 -0.57 -12.51 -9.99
CA GLY A 45 -0.59 -11.64 -8.82
C GLY A 45 -1.07 -10.23 -9.11
N THR A 46 -0.63 -9.65 -10.24
CA THR A 46 -1.11 -8.33 -10.68
C THR A 46 -2.63 -8.34 -10.93
N ARG A 47 -3.15 -9.35 -11.62
CA ARG A 47 -4.59 -9.48 -11.89
C ARG A 47 -5.39 -9.74 -10.62
N LEU A 48 -4.91 -10.62 -9.73
CA LEU A 48 -5.57 -10.90 -8.45
C LEU A 48 -5.65 -9.64 -7.58
N LEU A 49 -4.57 -8.86 -7.50
CA LEU A 49 -4.56 -7.60 -6.76
C LEU A 49 -5.57 -6.60 -7.33
N GLN A 50 -5.62 -6.44 -8.65
CA GLN A 50 -6.59 -5.57 -9.32
C GLN A 50 -8.04 -6.02 -9.05
N THR A 51 -8.33 -7.32 -9.15
CA THR A 51 -9.66 -7.86 -8.82
C THR A 51 -10.02 -7.63 -7.35
N GLY A 52 -9.08 -7.84 -6.43
CA GLY A 52 -9.29 -7.58 -5.00
C GLY A 52 -9.62 -6.11 -4.72
N ILE A 53 -8.93 -5.17 -5.37
CA ILE A 53 -9.21 -3.73 -5.26
C ILE A 53 -10.62 -3.41 -5.75
N ILE A 54 -11.03 -3.98 -6.89
CA ILE A 54 -12.38 -3.77 -7.44
C ILE A 54 -13.44 -4.30 -6.48
N LEU A 55 -13.26 -5.52 -5.94
CA LEU A 55 -14.19 -6.14 -5.01
C LEU A 55 -14.28 -5.39 -3.66
N MET A 56 -13.15 -4.91 -3.12
CA MET A 56 -13.15 -4.04 -1.94
C MET A 56 -13.93 -2.76 -2.20
N GLY A 57 -13.73 -2.14 -3.37
CA GLY A 57 -14.49 -0.96 -3.79
C GLY A 57 -16.01 -1.19 -3.81
N LEU A 58 -16.45 -2.38 -4.25
CA LEU A 58 -17.86 -2.76 -4.29
C LEU A 58 -18.44 -3.12 -2.90
N SER A 59 -17.60 -3.52 -1.94
CA SER A 59 -18.03 -3.90 -0.59
C SER A 59 -18.29 -2.70 0.33
N ILE A 60 -17.91 -1.49 -0.08
CA ILE A 60 -18.06 -0.28 0.74
C ILE A 60 -19.46 0.31 0.52
N ASN A 61 -20.18 0.61 1.59
CA ASN A 61 -21.44 1.34 1.52
C ASN A 61 -21.18 2.76 0.96
N PHE A 62 -21.82 3.09 -0.16
CA PHE A 62 -21.64 4.35 -0.87
C PHE A 62 -21.96 5.58 -0.01
N VAL A 63 -22.94 5.48 0.89
CA VAL A 63 -23.38 6.57 1.76
C VAL A 63 -22.40 6.82 2.90
N ASP A 64 -21.90 5.75 3.52
CA ASP A 64 -20.86 5.83 4.55
C ASP A 64 -19.54 6.33 3.96
N ALA A 65 -19.18 5.85 2.76
CA ALA A 65 -18.02 6.36 2.01
C ALA A 65 -18.11 7.86 1.77
N LEU A 66 -19.25 8.37 1.32
CA LEU A 66 -19.43 9.81 1.05
C LEU A 66 -19.35 10.65 2.33
N THR A 67 -19.95 10.18 3.42
CA THR A 67 -20.00 10.89 4.69
C THR A 67 -18.61 10.97 5.32
N VAL A 68 -17.92 9.84 5.40
CA VAL A 68 -16.53 9.77 5.82
C VAL A 68 -15.64 10.63 4.93
N THR A 69 -15.77 10.49 3.61
CA THR A 69 -14.93 11.23 2.66
C THR A 69 -15.06 12.71 2.94
N LYS A 70 -16.28 13.26 3.07
CA LYS A 70 -16.46 14.71 3.34
C LYS A 70 -15.78 15.19 4.63
N ILE A 71 -15.83 14.40 5.71
CA ILE A 71 -15.28 14.79 7.01
C ILE A 71 -13.75 14.71 6.99
N TYR A 72 -13.19 13.64 6.47
CA TYR A 72 -11.74 13.40 6.51
C TYR A 72 -10.98 13.94 5.30
N LEU A 73 -11.67 14.33 4.21
CA LEU A 73 -11.03 14.83 2.99
C LEU A 73 -10.06 15.96 3.28
N PRO A 74 -10.44 17.05 3.98
CA PRO A 74 -9.55 18.20 4.10
C PRO A 74 -8.24 17.87 4.80
N ALA A 75 -8.31 17.15 5.93
CA ALA A 75 -7.14 16.73 6.68
C ALA A 75 -6.24 15.78 5.88
N ILE A 76 -6.85 14.79 5.22
CA ILE A 76 -6.13 13.84 4.37
C ILE A 76 -5.51 14.53 3.16
N SER A 77 -6.19 15.51 2.57
CA SER A 77 -5.72 16.27 1.42
C SER A 77 -4.44 17.02 1.75
N ILE A 78 -4.44 17.71 2.89
CA ILE A 78 -3.26 18.42 3.40
C ILE A 78 -2.12 17.42 3.63
N PHE A 79 -2.41 16.29 4.28
CA PHE A 79 -1.43 15.24 4.52
C PHE A 79 -0.82 14.70 3.21
N VAL A 80 -1.65 14.32 2.23
CA VAL A 80 -1.20 13.77 0.94
C VAL A 80 -0.34 14.80 0.20
N LEU A 81 -0.78 16.05 0.12
CA LEU A 81 -0.03 17.12 -0.55
C LEU A 81 1.32 17.37 0.14
N LEU A 82 1.32 17.45 1.47
CA LEU A 82 2.52 17.69 2.26
C LEU A 82 3.52 16.54 2.07
N VAL A 83 3.09 15.29 2.24
CA VAL A 83 3.97 14.12 2.09
C VAL A 83 4.48 14.01 0.65
N PHE A 84 3.64 14.27 -0.34
CA PHE A 84 4.04 14.25 -1.75
C PHE A 84 5.10 15.31 -2.04
N VAL A 85 4.86 16.57 -1.66
CA VAL A 85 5.79 17.68 -1.88
C VAL A 85 7.10 17.46 -1.14
N LEU A 86 7.05 17.03 0.14
CA LEU A 86 8.26 16.70 0.89
C LEU A 86 9.04 15.56 0.23
N GLY A 87 8.37 14.52 -0.25
CA GLY A 87 9.03 13.42 -0.98
C GLY A 87 9.78 13.90 -2.21
N LEU A 88 9.21 14.84 -2.97
CA LEU A 88 9.86 15.44 -4.13
C LEU A 88 11.05 16.34 -3.74
N ILE A 89 10.90 17.13 -2.68
CA ILE A 89 11.96 18.02 -2.18
C ILE A 89 13.14 17.19 -1.67
N ILE A 90 12.87 16.20 -0.81
CA ILE A 90 13.89 15.31 -0.25
C ILE A 90 14.60 14.56 -1.38
N GLY A 91 13.85 14.04 -2.36
CA GLY A 91 14.45 13.36 -3.49
C GLY A 91 15.37 14.27 -4.31
N LYS A 92 14.97 15.53 -4.53
CA LYS A 92 15.81 16.51 -5.20
C LYS A 92 17.08 16.84 -4.40
N ILE A 93 17.00 16.94 -3.07
CA ILE A 93 18.15 17.21 -2.19
C ILE A 93 19.15 16.05 -2.22
N ILE A 94 18.65 14.81 -2.19
CA ILE A 94 19.49 13.60 -2.23
C ILE A 94 20.07 13.34 -3.63
N GLY A 95 19.52 13.98 -4.67
CA GLY A 95 20.00 13.84 -6.05
C GLY A 95 19.51 12.59 -6.77
N ILE A 96 18.37 12.03 -6.35
CA ILE A 96 17.73 10.91 -7.07
C ILE A 96 17.01 11.40 -8.33
N ASP A 97 16.87 10.49 -9.30
CA ASP A 97 16.17 10.77 -10.56
C ASP A 97 14.74 11.28 -10.31
N LYS A 98 14.31 12.24 -11.13
CA LYS A 98 13.01 12.90 -10.98
C LYS A 98 11.84 11.92 -11.08
N ARG A 99 11.90 10.94 -12.00
CA ARG A 99 10.83 9.95 -12.16
C ARG A 99 10.81 9.00 -10.97
N PHE A 100 11.98 8.56 -10.52
CA PHE A 100 12.07 7.72 -9.31
C PHE A 100 11.56 8.46 -8.06
N SER A 101 11.93 9.73 -7.88
CA SER A 101 11.39 10.57 -6.79
C SER A 101 9.88 10.72 -6.88
N LEU A 102 9.32 10.86 -8.08
CA LEU A 102 7.87 10.88 -8.29
C LEU A 102 7.18 9.58 -7.89
N LEU A 103 7.79 8.42 -8.24
CA LEU A 103 7.28 7.10 -7.85
C LEU A 103 7.25 6.98 -6.33
N ILE A 104 8.37 7.24 -5.66
CA ILE A 104 8.45 7.15 -4.19
C ILE A 104 7.46 8.11 -3.54
N ALA A 105 7.43 9.39 -3.95
CA ALA A 105 6.52 10.39 -3.38
C ALA A 105 5.04 9.98 -3.56
N ALA A 106 4.64 9.53 -4.75
CA ALA A 106 3.27 9.08 -5.00
C ALA A 106 2.91 7.84 -4.18
N GLY A 107 3.82 6.85 -4.10
CA GLY A 107 3.62 5.65 -3.31
C GLY A 107 3.50 5.95 -1.83
N THR A 108 4.41 6.73 -1.27
CA THR A 108 4.40 7.10 0.16
C THR A 108 3.15 7.91 0.52
N ALA A 109 2.76 8.88 -0.31
CA ALA A 109 1.66 9.79 -0.03
C ALA A 109 0.27 9.16 -0.17
N ILE A 110 0.08 8.16 -1.02
CA ILE A 110 -1.26 7.62 -1.32
C ILE A 110 -1.44 6.17 -0.80
N CYS A 111 -1.11 5.18 -1.62
CA CYS A 111 -1.41 3.76 -1.35
C CYS A 111 -0.24 2.81 -1.70
N GLY A 112 0.99 3.32 -1.76
CA GLY A 112 2.18 2.51 -1.98
C GLY A 112 2.34 2.05 -3.43
N GLY A 113 2.48 0.74 -3.61
CA GLY A 113 2.79 0.15 -4.93
C GLY A 113 1.72 0.41 -5.99
N THR A 114 0.45 0.48 -5.60
CA THR A 114 -0.66 0.73 -6.54
C THR A 114 -0.56 2.12 -7.16
N ALA A 115 -0.15 3.12 -6.37
CA ALA A 115 0.07 4.48 -6.86
C ALA A 115 1.24 4.54 -7.84
N MET A 116 2.36 3.92 -7.50
CA MET A 116 3.54 3.84 -8.36
C MET A 116 3.19 3.20 -9.71
N ALA A 117 2.51 2.06 -9.68
CA ALA A 117 2.10 1.34 -10.88
C ALA A 117 1.15 2.18 -11.76
N ALA A 118 0.22 2.92 -11.15
CA ALA A 118 -0.72 3.77 -11.87
C ALA A 118 -0.03 4.95 -12.59
N ILE A 119 0.95 5.59 -11.97
CA ILE A 119 1.62 6.77 -12.56
C ILE A 119 2.77 6.40 -13.50
N THR A 120 3.34 5.19 -13.38
CA THR A 120 4.46 4.71 -14.19
C THR A 120 4.27 4.90 -15.70
N PRO A 121 3.15 4.49 -16.32
CA PRO A 121 2.95 4.65 -17.77
C PRO A 121 2.82 6.13 -18.17
N ILE A 122 2.31 6.98 -17.27
CA ILE A 122 2.14 8.41 -17.51
C ILE A 122 3.54 9.04 -17.55
N ILE A 123 4.38 8.78 -16.53
CA ILE A 123 5.71 9.40 -16.37
C ILE A 123 6.82 8.72 -17.19
N LYS A 124 6.48 7.62 -17.89
CA LYS A 124 7.42 6.78 -18.63
C LYS A 124 8.61 6.36 -17.75
N ALA A 125 8.31 5.94 -16.51
CA ALA A 125 9.31 5.43 -15.58
C ALA A 125 9.86 4.08 -16.07
N LYS A 126 11.13 3.79 -15.72
CA LYS A 126 11.74 2.51 -16.06
C LYS A 126 11.09 1.38 -15.23
N PRO A 127 10.92 0.18 -15.79
CA PRO A 127 10.45 -0.97 -15.01
C PRO A 127 11.33 -1.28 -13.80
N GLU A 128 12.65 -1.08 -13.92
CA GLU A 128 13.60 -1.27 -12.80
C GLU A 128 13.29 -0.33 -11.62
N ASP A 129 13.01 0.94 -11.91
CA ASP A 129 12.68 1.97 -10.92
C ASP A 129 11.38 1.64 -10.19
N LEU A 130 10.35 1.17 -10.93
CA LEU A 130 9.09 0.74 -10.34
C LEU A 130 9.30 -0.46 -9.40
N VAL A 131 10.05 -1.47 -9.85
CA VAL A 131 10.33 -2.65 -9.04
C VAL A 131 11.10 -2.27 -7.78
N ALA A 132 12.15 -1.46 -7.90
CA ALA A 132 12.93 -0.98 -6.75
C ALA A 132 12.06 -0.22 -5.73
N GLY A 133 11.23 0.71 -6.20
CA GLY A 133 10.35 1.49 -5.34
C GLY A 133 9.31 0.63 -4.61
N ILE A 134 8.69 -0.31 -5.32
CA ILE A 134 7.74 -1.28 -4.73
C ILE A 134 8.45 -2.13 -3.69
N SER A 135 9.63 -2.68 -3.99
CA SER A 135 10.39 -3.50 -3.05
C SER A 135 10.72 -2.77 -1.75
N ILE A 136 11.17 -1.52 -1.84
CA ILE A 136 11.44 -0.69 -0.64
C ILE A 136 10.18 -0.55 0.21
N ILE A 137 9.05 -0.20 -0.41
CA ILE A 137 7.77 -0.05 0.32
C ILE A 137 7.34 -1.37 0.96
N PHE A 138 7.46 -2.50 0.27
CA PHE A 138 7.09 -3.79 0.82
C PHE A 138 7.94 -4.17 2.03
N ILE A 139 9.25 -3.90 1.98
CA ILE A 139 10.15 -4.12 3.12
C ILE A 139 9.70 -3.24 4.30
N LEU A 140 9.48 -1.95 4.08
CA LEU A 140 9.00 -1.03 5.12
C LEU A 140 7.64 -1.46 5.71
N ASN A 141 6.73 -1.96 4.88
CA ASN A 141 5.44 -2.46 5.33
C ASN A 141 5.59 -3.73 6.19
N ALA A 142 6.51 -4.64 5.81
CA ALA A 142 6.78 -5.84 6.60
C ALA A 142 7.30 -5.48 8.00
N PHE A 143 8.21 -4.50 8.09
CA PHE A 143 8.59 -3.91 9.38
C PHE A 143 7.38 -3.29 10.08
N GLY A 144 6.57 -2.52 9.37
CA GLY A 144 5.38 -1.86 9.90
C GLY A 144 4.41 -2.83 10.60
N ILE A 145 4.08 -3.92 9.93
CA ILE A 145 3.17 -4.96 10.44
C ILE A 145 3.64 -5.55 11.77
N ILE A 146 4.94 -5.76 11.94
CA ILE A 146 5.51 -6.40 13.13
C ILE A 146 5.66 -5.38 14.26
N PHE A 147 6.27 -4.23 13.96
CA PHE A 147 6.70 -3.29 14.99
C PHE A 147 5.60 -2.33 15.45
N PHE A 148 4.68 -1.91 14.57
CA PHE A 148 3.67 -0.91 14.94
C PHE A 148 2.75 -1.42 16.07
N PRO A 149 2.17 -2.63 16.01
CA PRO A 149 1.32 -3.12 17.10
C PRO A 149 2.05 -3.13 18.44
N MET A 150 3.32 -3.56 18.46
CA MET A 150 4.14 -3.57 19.68
C MET A 150 4.36 -2.16 20.24
N ILE A 151 4.69 -1.20 19.37
CA ILE A 151 4.89 0.21 19.79
C ILE A 151 3.56 0.81 20.24
N GLY A 152 2.46 0.55 19.53
CA GLY A 152 1.13 1.05 19.87
C GLY A 152 0.66 0.54 21.22
N GLN A 153 0.95 -0.72 21.56
CA GLN A 153 0.66 -1.29 22.88
C GLN A 153 1.54 -0.64 23.96
N ALA A 154 2.84 -0.49 23.70
CA ALA A 154 3.76 0.17 24.64
C ALA A 154 3.39 1.63 24.94
N LEU A 155 2.83 2.34 23.94
CA LEU A 155 2.34 3.71 24.06
C LEU A 155 0.90 3.81 24.60
N ASN A 156 0.23 2.68 24.86
CA ASN A 156 -1.17 2.61 25.29
C ASN A 156 -2.13 3.44 24.41
N LEU A 157 -1.96 3.35 23.08
CA LEU A 157 -2.83 4.05 22.15
C LEU A 157 -4.27 3.48 22.21
N SER A 158 -5.27 4.33 21.96
CA SER A 158 -6.62 3.82 21.71
C SER A 158 -6.70 3.17 20.32
N GLU A 159 -7.69 2.31 20.09
CA GLU A 159 -7.90 1.69 18.76
C GLU A 159 -8.04 2.74 17.64
N LEU A 160 -8.70 3.87 17.92
CA LEU A 160 -8.83 4.99 16.99
C LEU A 160 -7.46 5.60 16.67
N GLN A 161 -6.66 5.87 17.69
CA GLN A 161 -5.33 6.48 17.54
C GLN A 161 -4.38 5.54 16.80
N PHE A 162 -4.38 4.26 17.17
CA PHE A 162 -3.56 3.26 16.51
C PHE A 162 -3.96 3.11 15.04
N GLY A 163 -5.26 2.95 14.76
CA GLY A 163 -5.80 2.85 13.41
C GLY A 163 -5.45 4.06 12.53
N ALA A 164 -5.56 5.28 13.07
CA ALA A 164 -5.16 6.49 12.37
C ALA A 164 -3.65 6.56 12.12
N TRP A 165 -2.85 6.13 13.09
CA TRP A 165 -1.39 6.13 12.96
C TRP A 165 -0.89 5.11 11.94
N VAL A 166 -1.35 3.86 12.00
CA VAL A 166 -0.94 2.85 11.00
C VAL A 166 -1.44 3.22 9.60
N ALA A 167 -2.64 3.81 9.47
CA ALA A 167 -3.16 4.24 8.17
C ALA A 167 -2.38 5.40 7.56
N THR A 168 -1.68 6.22 8.34
CA THR A 168 -0.80 7.28 7.84
C THR A 168 0.59 6.74 7.52
N ALA A 169 1.15 5.88 8.38
CA ALA A 169 2.52 5.42 8.31
C ALA A 169 2.77 4.23 7.36
N ILE A 170 1.90 3.23 7.35
CA ILE A 170 2.04 2.06 6.49
C ILE A 170 1.50 2.39 5.10
N HIS A 171 2.21 1.99 4.05
CA HIS A 171 1.93 2.46 2.69
C HIS A 171 0.92 1.58 1.95
N ASP A 172 0.85 0.29 2.25
CA ASP A 172 -0.08 -0.66 1.61
C ASP A 172 -1.33 -0.94 2.46
N THR A 173 -2.49 -1.02 1.82
CA THR A 173 -3.78 -1.25 2.50
C THR A 173 -3.80 -2.61 3.20
N SER A 174 -3.37 -3.67 2.52
CA SER A 174 -3.33 -5.03 3.08
C SER A 174 -2.44 -5.11 4.32
N ALA A 175 -1.30 -4.42 4.28
CA ALA A 175 -0.39 -4.33 5.43
C ALA A 175 -1.00 -3.54 6.60
N VAL A 176 -1.67 -2.41 6.33
CA VAL A 176 -2.38 -1.62 7.34
C VAL A 176 -3.43 -2.46 8.06
N ILE A 177 -4.25 -3.20 7.30
CA ILE A 177 -5.28 -4.06 7.87
C ILE A 177 -4.63 -5.17 8.69
N GLY A 178 -3.56 -5.80 8.18
CA GLY A 178 -2.79 -6.81 8.91
C GLY A 178 -2.25 -6.32 10.26
N ALA A 179 -1.73 -5.10 10.32
CA ALA A 179 -1.28 -4.49 11.57
C ALA A 179 -2.45 -4.19 12.52
N SER A 180 -3.55 -3.66 11.98
CA SER A 180 -4.74 -3.23 12.74
C SER A 180 -5.52 -4.41 13.34
N LEU A 181 -5.56 -5.55 12.66
CA LEU A 181 -6.24 -6.76 13.15
C LEU A 181 -5.71 -7.23 14.50
N ASN A 182 -4.41 -7.03 14.76
CA ASN A 182 -3.77 -7.38 16.04
C ASN A 182 -4.06 -6.38 17.17
N TYR A 183 -4.72 -5.25 16.86
CA TYR A 183 -4.98 -4.18 17.82
C TYR A 183 -6.45 -4.06 18.19
N GLY A 184 -7.36 -4.30 17.25
CA GLY A 184 -8.80 -4.39 17.50
C GLY A 184 -9.68 -4.04 16.30
N PRO A 185 -10.97 -4.38 16.35
CA PRO A 185 -11.89 -4.20 15.21
C PRO A 185 -12.11 -2.73 14.85
N TYR A 186 -12.14 -1.82 15.84
CA TYR A 186 -12.34 -0.40 15.60
C TYR A 186 -11.10 0.26 14.98
N SER A 187 -9.91 -0.26 15.31
CA SER A 187 -8.68 0.11 14.62
C SER A 187 -8.72 -0.26 13.15
N VAL A 188 -9.23 -1.45 12.82
CA VAL A 188 -9.34 -1.92 11.42
C VAL A 188 -10.28 -1.01 10.64
N GLU A 189 -11.45 -0.70 11.20
CA GLU A 189 -12.43 0.20 10.58
C GLU A 189 -11.83 1.58 10.33
N THR A 190 -11.22 2.18 11.35
CA THR A 190 -10.57 3.50 11.25
C THR A 190 -9.48 3.49 10.17
N ALA A 191 -8.63 2.46 10.20
CA ALA A 191 -7.47 2.40 9.32
C ALA A 191 -7.86 2.18 7.86
N ALA A 192 -8.82 1.27 7.61
CA ALA A 192 -9.39 1.02 6.29
C ALA A 192 -9.97 2.30 5.70
N THR A 193 -10.79 2.98 6.52
CA THR A 193 -11.50 4.20 6.17
C THR A 193 -10.54 5.30 5.70
N LEU A 194 -9.51 5.62 6.50
CA LEU A 194 -8.53 6.65 6.15
C LEU A 194 -7.69 6.26 4.91
N LYS A 195 -7.35 4.98 4.75
CA LYS A 195 -6.60 4.50 3.56
C LYS A 195 -7.41 4.58 2.27
N LEU A 196 -8.69 4.24 2.32
CA LEU A 196 -9.58 4.33 1.17
C LEU A 196 -9.75 5.79 0.73
N THR A 197 -9.95 6.72 1.68
CA THR A 197 -10.03 8.15 1.36
C THR A 197 -8.72 8.68 0.76
N ARG A 198 -7.55 8.23 1.23
CA ARG A 198 -6.25 8.57 0.60
C ARG A 198 -6.15 8.05 -0.83
N THR A 199 -6.70 6.87 -1.11
CA THR A 199 -6.62 6.24 -2.44
C THR A 199 -7.36 7.05 -3.51
N LEU A 200 -8.40 7.82 -3.12
CA LEU A 200 -9.12 8.73 -4.02
C LEU A 200 -8.19 9.80 -4.64
N TRP A 201 -7.10 10.16 -3.97
CA TRP A 201 -6.11 11.13 -4.46
C TRP A 201 -5.29 10.64 -5.67
N LEU A 202 -5.42 9.36 -6.05
CA LEU A 202 -4.86 8.89 -7.32
C LEU A 202 -5.46 9.60 -8.52
N ILE A 203 -6.78 9.85 -8.52
CA ILE A 203 -7.48 10.46 -9.64
C ILE A 203 -6.90 11.86 -9.96
N PRO A 204 -6.87 12.82 -9.01
CA PRO A 204 -6.32 14.14 -9.29
C PRO A 204 -4.83 14.11 -9.62
N LEU A 205 -4.04 13.25 -8.97
CA LEU A 205 -2.61 13.12 -9.28
C LEU A 205 -2.39 12.66 -10.72
N MET A 206 -3.09 11.61 -11.17
CA MET A 206 -2.96 11.10 -12.54
C MET A 206 -3.36 12.16 -13.57
N ILE A 207 -4.45 12.89 -13.32
CA ILE A 207 -4.89 14.00 -14.18
C ILE A 207 -3.78 15.06 -14.28
N MET A 208 -3.26 15.51 -13.14
CA MET A 208 -2.21 16.52 -13.07
C MET A 208 -0.96 16.10 -13.85
N LEU A 209 -0.50 14.85 -13.68
CA LEU A 209 0.67 14.33 -14.38
C LEU A 209 0.43 14.15 -15.88
N ALA A 210 -0.77 13.68 -16.27
CA ALA A 210 -1.11 13.49 -17.68
C ALA A 210 -1.12 14.80 -18.48
N PHE A 211 -1.59 15.89 -17.88
CA PHE A 211 -1.53 17.22 -18.50
C PHE A 211 -0.14 17.85 -18.40
N GLY A 212 0.54 17.72 -17.25
CA GLY A 212 1.83 18.35 -17.00
C GLY A 212 2.99 17.80 -17.84
N MET A 213 2.92 16.54 -18.29
CA MET A 213 3.98 15.92 -19.11
C MET A 213 3.65 15.81 -20.60
N LYS A 214 2.56 16.44 -21.03
CA LYS A 214 2.24 16.61 -22.45
C LYS A 214 2.93 17.84 -23.07
N SER A 215 3.68 18.60 -22.25
CA SER A 215 4.59 19.69 -22.65
C SER A 215 6.03 19.22 -22.68
#